data_AF-A0A351QT20-F1
#
_entry.id   AF-A0A351QT20-F1
#
_cell.length_a   1.000
_cell.length_b   1.000
_cell.length_c   1.000
_cell.angle_alpha   90.00
_cell.angle_beta   90.00
_cell.angle_gamma   90.00
#
_symmetry.space_group_name_H-M   'P 1'
#
loop_
_entity.id
_entity.type
_entity.pdbx_description
1 polymer ?
#
loop_
_entity_poly.entity_id
_entity_poly.type
_entity_poly.pdbx_seq_one_letter_code
_entity_poly.pdbx_strand_id
1 'polypeptide(L)' 'MLDISIIVKIGIVGIVMIVLDKVLDSGGKKEYAVISNLAGIVIILILVISLVSKLFNAIQTLFYF' A
#
# COMPACT_ATOMS: atom_id res chain seq x y z
N MET A 1 -11.59 11.50 -14.96
CA MET A 1 -11.68 10.03 -15.06
C MET A 1 -11.25 9.49 -13.71
N LEU A 2 -12.12 8.75 -13.01
CA LEU A 2 -11.88 8.30 -11.65
C LEU A 2 -10.50 7.61 -11.58
N ASP A 3 -9.68 7.96 -10.59
CA ASP A 3 -8.28 7.52 -10.44
C ASP A 3 -8.15 6.00 -10.20
N ILE A 4 -8.55 5.19 -11.19
CA ILE A 4 -8.35 3.74 -11.25
C ILE A 4 -6.88 3.41 -10.94
N SER A 5 -5.96 4.31 -11.32
CA SER A 5 -4.53 4.22 -11.04
C SER A 5 -4.23 3.98 -9.55
N ILE A 6 -4.96 4.61 -8.63
CA ILE A 6 -4.76 4.46 -7.18
C ILE A 6 -5.26 3.11 -6.70
N ILE A 7 -6.47 2.72 -7.09
CA ILE A 7 -7.08 1.43 -6.69
C ILE A 7 -6.24 0.28 -7.25
N VAL A 8 -5.80 0.39 -8.51
CA VAL A 8 -4.92 -0.60 -9.15
C VAL A 8 -3.55 -0.66 -8.47
N LYS A 9 -2.96 0.48 -8.08
CA LYS A 9 -1.69 0.48 -7.31
C LYS A 9 -1.81 -0.30 -6.01
N ILE A 10 -2.86 -0.05 -5.23
CA ILE A 10 -3.08 -0.73 -3.95
C ILE A 10 -3.35 -2.22 -4.18
N GLY A 11 -4.14 -2.56 -5.21
CA GLY A 11 -4.41 -3.95 -5.59
C GLY A 11 -3.14 -4.74 -5.97
N ILE A 12 -2.24 -4.13 -6.74
CA ILE A 12 -0.95 -4.75 -7.11
C ILE A 12 -0.11 -5.03 -5.86
N VAL A 13 -0.02 -4.08 -4.94
CA VAL A 13 0.72 -4.26 -3.68
C VAL A 13 0.13 -5.43 -2.88
N GLY A 14 -1.20 -5.54 -2.79
CA GLY A 14 -1.87 -6.66 -2.14
C GLY A 14 -1.57 -8.02 -2.77
N ILE A 15 -1.58 -8.11 -4.11
CA ILE A 15 -1.24 -9.36 -4.81
C ILE A 15 0.21 -9.77 -4.52
N VAL A 16 1.16 -8.83 -4.62
CA VAL A 16 2.58 -9.10 -4.34
C VAL A 16 2.76 -9.63 -2.93
N MET A 17 2.05 -9.03 -1.97
CA MET A 17 2.12 -9.39 -0.56
C MET A 17 1.61 -10.81 -0.30
N ILE A 18 0.50 -11.20 -0.93
CA ILE A 18 -0.05 -12.58 -0.86
C ILE A 18 0.92 -13.59 -1.48
N VAL A 19 1.54 -13.25 -2.61
CA VAL A 19 2.51 -14.12 -3.27
C VAL A 19 3.75 -14.30 -2.39
N LEU A 20 4.26 -13.21 -1.79
CA LEU A 20 5.39 -13.23 -0.87
C LEU A 20 5.13 -14.12 0.35
N ASP A 21 3.95 -13.98 0.96
CA ASP A 21 3.53 -14.78 2.11
C ASP A 21 3.52 -16.28 1.77
N LYS A 22 2.89 -16.66 0.66
CA LYS A 22 2.86 -18.06 0.17
C LYS A 22 4.25 -18.62 -0.13
N VAL A 23 5.13 -17.82 -0.74
CA VAL A 23 6.51 -18.24 -1.08
C VAL A 23 7.36 -18.43 0.18
N LEU A 24 7.23 -17.54 1.17
CA LEU A 24 7.95 -17.65 2.44
C LEU A 24 7.44 -18.83 3.28
N ASP A 25 6.14 -19.07 3.32
CA ASP A 25 5.54 -20.19 4.03
C ASP A 25 5.92 -21.54 3.39
N SER A 26 5.83 -21.65 2.06
CA SER A 26 6.25 -22.85 1.32
C SER A 26 7.75 -23.12 1.41
N GLY A 27 8.57 -22.08 1.62
CA GLY A 27 10.01 -22.20 1.89
C GLY A 27 10.37 -22.58 3.33
N GLY A 28 9.39 -22.88 4.19
CA GLY A 28 9.61 -23.22 5.60
C GLY A 28 10.01 -22.03 6.49
N LYS A 29 9.93 -20.80 5.97
CA LYS A 29 10.34 -19.55 6.63
C LYS A 29 9.14 -18.80 7.22
N LYS A 30 8.33 -19.49 8.02
CA LYS A 30 7.11 -18.94 8.63
C LYS A 30 7.30 -17.65 9.40
N GLU A 31 8.39 -17.53 10.15
CA GLU A 31 8.71 -16.33 10.92
C GLU A 31 8.90 -15.10 10.01
N TYR A 32 9.50 -15.29 8.84
CA TYR A 32 9.68 -14.22 7.86
C TYR A 32 8.37 -13.85 7.15
N ALA A 33 7.46 -14.81 6.95
CA ALA A 33 6.13 -14.53 6.40
C ALA A 33 5.34 -13.58 7.31
N VAL A 34 5.36 -13.81 8.63
CA VAL A 34 4.72 -12.93 9.61
C VAL A 34 5.30 -11.51 9.57
N ILE A 35 6.63 -11.37 9.54
CA ILE A 35 7.30 -10.07 9.45
C ILE A 35 6.96 -9.37 8.12
N SER A 36 6.92 -10.11 7.01
CA SER A 36 6.55 -9.59 5.69
C SER A 36 5.11 -9.07 5.66
N ASN A 37 4.20 -9.77 6.32
CA ASN A 37 2.80 -9.33 6.43
C ASN A 37 2.70 -8.02 7.24
N LEU A 38 3.41 -7.94 8.37
CA LEU A 38 3.49 -6.71 9.15
C LEU A 38 4.07 -5.53 8.33
N ALA A 39 5.13 -5.79 7.57
CA ALA A 39 5.77 -4.80 6.71
C ALA A 39 4.82 -4.27 5.63
N GLY A 40 4.03 -5.13 4.99
CA GLY A 40 3.10 -4.64 3.98
C GLY A 40 1.87 -3.92 4.55
N ILE A 41 1.48 -4.16 5.80
CA ILE A 41 0.52 -3.29 6.50
C ILE A 41 1.10 -1.87 6.61
N VAL A 42 2.37 -1.75 7.02
CA VAL A 42 3.05 -0.44 7.08
C VAL A 42 3.10 0.23 5.70
N ILE A 43 3.38 -0.52 4.63
CA ILE A 43 3.37 0.01 3.25
C ILE A 43 1.99 0.56 2.89
N ILE A 44 0.91 -0.16 3.21
CA ILE A 44 -0.46 0.31 2.97
C ILE A 44 -0.73 1.60 3.73
N LEU A 45 -0.31 1.70 5.00
CA LEU A 45 -0.47 2.94 5.78
C LEU A 45 0.26 4.13 5.14
N ILE A 46 1.48 3.93 4.63
CA ILE A 46 2.22 4.97 3.92
C ILE A 46 1.47 5.42 2.65
N LEU A 47 0.88 4.50 1.91
CA LEU A 47 0.06 4.82 0.74
C LEU A 47 -1.15 5.67 1.12
N VAL A 48 -1.83 5.34 2.22
CA VAL A 48 -2.97 6.12 2.74
C VAL A 48 -2.51 7.54 3.13
N ILE A 49 -1.39 7.68 3.84
CA ILE A 49 -0.83 8.99 4.22
C ILE A 49 -0.56 9.84 2.97
N SER A 50 0.01 9.25 1.92
CA SER A 50 0.25 9.95 0.65
C SER A 50 -1.05 10.44 0.00
N LEU A 51 -2.13 9.65 0.06
CA LEU A 51 -3.43 10.07 -0.45
C LEU A 51 -4.02 11.23 0.35
N VAL A 52 -3.93 11.18 1.68
CA VAL A 52 -4.37 12.27 2.56
C VAL A 52 -3.58 13.55 2.26
N SER A 53 -2.26 13.45 2.09
CA SER A 53 -1.40 14.58 1.75
C SER A 53 -1.78 15.20 0.39
N LYS A 54 -2.10 14.38 -0.62
CA LYS A 54 -2.58 14.88 -1.92
C LYS A 54 -3.89 15.64 -1.79
N LEU A 55 -4.84 15.13 -1.00
CA LEU A 55 -6.10 15.82 -0.74
C LEU A 55 -5.85 17.16 -0.04
N PHE A 56 -4.94 17.18 0.94
CA PHE A 56 -4.61 18.40 1.66
C PHE A 56 -3.95 19.45 0.75
N ASN A 57 -3.02 19.04 -0.12
CA ASN A 57 -2.42 19.92 -1.12
C ASN A 57 -3.45 20.45 -2.13
N ALA A 58 -4.41 19.63 -2.55
CA ALA A 58 -5.48 20.07 -3.44
C ALA A 58 -6.34 21.15 -2.75
N ILE A 59 -6.66 20.95 -1.47
CA ILE A 59 -7.38 21.94 -0.66
C ILE A 59 -6.55 23.22 -0.54
N GLN A 60 -5.27 23.14 -0.15
CA GLN A 60 -4.40 24.31 -0.05
C GLN A 60 -4.33 25.09 -1.36
N THR A 61 -4.23 24.40 -2.50
CA THR A 61 -4.19 25.04 -3.83
C THR A 61 -5.44 25.88 -4.10
N LEU A 62 -6.62 25.43 -3.64
CA LEU A 62 -7.88 26.18 -3.80
C LEU A 62 -7.98 27.40 -2.88
N PHE A 63 -7.25 27.42 -1.76
CA PHE A 63 -7.22 28.55 -0.83
C PHE A 63 -6.14 29.59 -1.16
N TYR A 64 -5.08 29.20 -1.87
CA TYR A 64 -4.00 30.09 -2.32
C TYR A 64 -4.25 30.68 -3.72
N PHE A 65 -5.31 30.27 -4.41
CA PHE A 65 -5.82 30.85 -5.67
C PHE A 65 -6.99 31.79 -5.38
#